data_AF-A0A323UK44-F1
#
_entry.id   AF-A0A323UK44-F1
#
_cell.length_a   1.000
_cell.length_b   1.000
_cell.length_c   1.000
_cell.angle_alpha   90.00
_cell.angle_beta   90.00
_cell.angle_gamma   90.00
#
_symmetry.space_group_name_H-M   'P 1'
#
loop_
_entity.id
_entity.type
_entity.pdbx_description
1 polymer ?
#
loop_
_entity_poly.entity_id
_entity_poly.type
_entity_poly.pdbx_seq_one_letter_code
_entity_poly.pdbx_strand_id
1 'polypeptide(L)'
;MIVLLIIIGLLTVLLWACWSSARSYYQNGRIKGMDEAVQQIVRGIGRHYEMAARSTPSGVSNAIAEIKALLNQRHPLKTQDVERHHLQISLLADAIGEACCSKGQAEGVEMMAPAEGYLRVDLSVIELLQLSRLAHLGFLHMMPNYRGLEVQRFSDELDAQEGARSIYTLERVIPLKERPFVDPAAHYIWREQLISDWWQPPTPKRAEYVKDLRSLVTPPLTTTSP
;
A
#
# COMPACT_ATOMS: atom_id res chain seq x y z
N MET A 1 69.27 -39.85 -37.86
CA MET A 1 68.39 -39.94 -36.68
C MET A 1 68.52 -38.74 -35.72
N ILE A 2 69.73 -38.35 -35.29
CA ILE A 2 69.93 -37.27 -34.29
C ILE A 2 69.33 -35.93 -34.72
N VAL A 3 69.59 -35.48 -35.96
CA VAL A 3 69.04 -34.22 -36.51
C VAL A 3 67.51 -34.21 -36.50
N LEU A 4 66.90 -35.36 -36.76
CA LEU A 4 65.44 -35.51 -36.84
C LEU A 4 64.80 -35.40 -35.45
N LEU A 5 65.45 -35.92 -34.41
CA LEU A 5 65.03 -35.75 -33.01
C LEU A 5 65.12 -34.29 -32.55
N ILE A 6 66.16 -33.56 -32.96
CA ILE A 6 66.32 -32.14 -32.64
C ILE A 6 65.20 -31.31 -33.28
N ILE A 7 64.87 -31.57 -34.55
CA ILE A 7 63.78 -30.87 -35.25
C ILE A 7 62.43 -31.14 -34.57
N ILE A 8 62.15 -32.38 -34.18
CA ILE A 8 60.93 -32.73 -33.45
C ILE A 8 60.86 -32.01 -32.10
N GLY A 9 61.96 -31.97 -31.34
CA GLY A 9 62.03 -31.25 -30.08
C GLY A 9 61.82 -29.73 -30.23
N LEU A 10 62.35 -29.14 -31.30
CA LEU A 10 62.12 -27.72 -31.61
C LEU A 10 60.66 -27.44 -31.96
N LEU A 11 60.03 -28.30 -32.75
CA LEU A 11 58.62 -28.19 -33.13
C LEU A 11 57.69 -28.30 -31.91
N THR A 12 57.95 -29.22 -30.98
CA THR A 12 57.12 -29.39 -29.78
C THR A 12 57.23 -28.17 -28.84
N VAL A 13 58.44 -27.63 -28.65
CA VAL A 13 58.64 -26.39 -27.88
C VAL A 13 57.92 -25.21 -28.52
N LEU A 14 57.99 -25.09 -29.85
CA LEU A 14 57.35 -24.00 -30.59
C LEU A 14 55.82 -24.10 -30.53
N LEU A 15 55.26 -25.31 -30.68
CA LEU A 15 53.83 -25.57 -30.49
C LEU A 15 53.38 -25.22 -29.06
N TRP A 16 54.17 -25.57 -28.05
CA TRP A 16 53.86 -25.26 -26.66
C TRP A 16 53.89 -23.75 -26.38
N ALA A 17 54.88 -23.03 -26.93
CA ALA A 17 54.96 -21.58 -26.83
C ALA A 17 53.79 -20.87 -27.55
N CYS A 18 53.43 -21.32 -28.75
CA CYS A 18 52.26 -20.83 -29.48
C CYS A 18 50.95 -21.11 -28.72
N TRP A 19 50.79 -22.29 -28.14
CA TRP A 19 49.61 -22.62 -27.34
C TRP A 19 49.53 -21.78 -26.05
N SER A 20 50.65 -21.62 -25.35
CA SER A 20 50.73 -20.84 -24.12
C SER A 20 50.42 -19.35 -24.37
N SER A 21 50.98 -18.77 -25.44
CA SER A 21 50.70 -17.39 -25.83
C SER A 21 49.25 -17.19 -26.28
N ALA A 22 48.69 -18.10 -27.09
CA ALA A 22 47.29 -18.05 -27.49
C ALA A 22 46.33 -18.15 -26.28
N ARG A 23 46.62 -19.05 -25.34
CA ARG A 23 45.85 -19.20 -24.09
C ARG A 23 45.92 -17.94 -23.23
N SER A 24 47.10 -17.35 -23.08
CA SER A 24 47.30 -16.11 -22.33
C SER A 24 46.55 -14.94 -22.97
N TYR A 25 46.62 -14.80 -24.30
CA TYR A 25 45.89 -13.76 -25.03
C TYR A 25 44.38 -13.88 -24.85
N TYR A 26 43.84 -15.10 -24.95
CA TYR A 26 42.41 -15.35 -24.76
C TYR A 26 41.95 -15.02 -23.32
N GLN A 27 42.74 -15.41 -22.32
CA GLN A 27 42.43 -15.11 -20.92
C GLN A 27 42.44 -13.61 -20.63
N ASN A 28 43.43 -12.88 -21.13
CA ASN A 28 43.51 -11.42 -21.00
C ASN A 28 42.34 -10.73 -21.71
N GLY A 29 41.98 -11.19 -22.92
CA GLY A 29 40.83 -10.66 -23.66
C GLY A 29 39.51 -10.86 -22.91
N ARG A 30 39.32 -12.05 -22.30
CA ARG A 30 38.12 -12.36 -21.51
C ARG A 30 37.97 -11.45 -20.29
N ILE A 31 39.06 -11.25 -19.55
CA ILE A 31 39.06 -10.39 -18.35
C ILE A 31 38.80 -8.94 -18.74
N LYS A 32 39.47 -8.43 -19.78
CA LYS A 32 39.22 -7.08 -20.29
C LYS A 32 37.77 -6.88 -20.72
N GLY A 33 37.16 -7.87 -21.36
CA GLY A 33 35.75 -7.85 -21.73
C GLY A 33 34.81 -7.79 -20.51
N MET A 34 35.14 -8.51 -19.43
CA MET A 34 34.40 -8.41 -18.18
C MET A 34 34.52 -7.02 -17.55
N ASP A 35 35.72 -6.44 -17.50
CA ASP A 35 35.93 -5.08 -16.97
C ASP A 35 35.12 -4.04 -17.74
N GLU A 36 35.11 -4.12 -19.07
CA GLU A 36 34.31 -3.23 -19.91
C GLU A 36 32.80 -3.39 -19.65
N ALA A 37 32.31 -4.61 -19.52
CA ALA A 37 30.91 -4.88 -19.19
C ALA A 37 30.53 -4.33 -17.81
N VAL A 38 31.35 -4.56 -16.79
CA VAL A 38 31.12 -4.06 -15.42
C VAL A 38 31.13 -2.53 -15.40
N GLN A 39 32.07 -1.89 -16.10
CA GLN A 39 32.09 -0.43 -16.23
C GLN A 39 30.82 0.11 -16.88
N GLN A 40 30.31 -0.54 -17.92
CA GLN A 40 29.06 -0.13 -18.56
C GLN A 40 27.86 -0.29 -17.63
N ILE A 41 27.78 -1.38 -16.87
CA ILE A 41 26.72 -1.60 -15.88
C ILE A 41 26.74 -0.51 -14.81
N VAL A 42 27.91 -0.24 -14.21
CA VAL A 42 28.06 0.80 -13.18
C VAL A 42 27.69 2.19 -13.71
N ARG A 43 28.10 2.52 -14.95
CA ARG A 43 27.70 3.78 -15.60
C ARG A 43 26.20 3.83 -15.87
N GLY A 44 25.60 2.72 -16.30
CA GLY A 44 24.17 2.60 -16.54
C GLY A 44 23.35 2.84 -15.27
N ILE A 45 23.76 2.24 -14.16
CA ILE A 45 23.14 2.44 -12.84
C ILE A 45 23.25 3.91 -12.42
N GLY A 46 24.44 4.49 -12.51
CA GLY A 46 24.65 5.91 -12.18
C GLY A 46 23.72 6.83 -12.97
N ARG A 47 23.66 6.64 -14.29
CA ARG A 47 22.73 7.39 -15.17
C ARG A 47 21.27 7.20 -14.79
N HIS A 48 20.85 5.98 -14.46
CA HIS A 48 19.47 5.70 -14.09
C HIS A 48 19.05 6.48 -12.84
N TYR A 49 19.92 6.55 -11.82
CA TYR A 49 19.65 7.32 -10.61
C TYR A 49 19.70 8.84 -10.85
N GLU A 50 20.65 9.32 -11.66
CA GLU A 50 20.73 10.72 -12.07
C GLU A 50 19.47 11.18 -12.83
N MET A 51 19.03 10.41 -13.83
CA MET A 51 17.81 10.71 -14.61
C MET A 51 16.55 10.68 -13.75
N ALA A 52 16.48 9.79 -12.76
CA ALA A 52 15.37 9.71 -11.83
C ALA A 52 15.39 10.85 -10.79
N ALA A 53 16.40 11.73 -10.79
CA ALA A 53 16.67 12.73 -9.75
C ALA A 53 16.70 12.13 -8.33
N ARG A 54 17.15 10.87 -8.20
CA ARG A 54 17.15 10.11 -6.95
C ARG A 54 18.58 9.96 -6.44
N SER A 55 18.76 10.17 -5.13
CA SER A 55 20.00 9.79 -4.46
C SER A 55 20.18 8.27 -4.54
N THR A 56 21.38 7.82 -4.90
CA THR A 56 21.72 6.40 -4.92
C THR A 56 21.64 5.84 -3.49
N PRO A 57 20.95 4.70 -3.27
CA PRO A 57 20.90 4.05 -1.96
C PRO A 57 22.30 3.76 -1.43
N SER A 58 22.52 3.92 -0.12
CA SER A 58 23.85 3.78 0.50
C SER A 58 24.49 2.41 0.21
N GLY A 59 23.73 1.32 0.31
CA GLY A 59 24.19 -0.04 -0.03
C GLY A 59 24.66 -0.17 -1.49
N VAL A 60 23.90 0.38 -2.44
CA VAL A 60 24.26 0.39 -3.87
C VAL A 60 25.48 1.26 -4.12
N SER A 61 25.58 2.42 -3.47
CA SER A 61 26.71 3.33 -3.62
C SER A 61 28.03 2.72 -3.09
N ASN A 62 27.96 1.96 -1.99
CA ASN A 62 29.09 1.26 -1.41
C ASN A 62 29.56 0.13 -2.34
N ALA A 63 28.63 -0.69 -2.84
CA ALA A 63 28.96 -1.75 -3.80
C ALA A 63 29.59 -1.20 -5.10
N ILE A 64 29.10 -0.06 -5.60
CA ILE A 64 29.71 0.63 -6.74
C ILE A 64 31.12 1.12 -6.42
N ALA A 65 31.36 1.63 -5.21
CA ALA A 65 32.69 2.10 -4.79
C ALA A 65 33.70 0.95 -4.72
N GLU A 66 33.30 -0.21 -4.18
CA GLU A 66 34.14 -1.41 -4.14
C GLU A 66 34.50 -1.92 -5.54
N ILE A 67 33.52 -1.97 -6.45
CA ILE A 67 33.76 -2.37 -7.84
C ILE A 67 34.71 -1.39 -8.55
N LYS A 68 34.54 -0.08 -8.35
CA LYS A 68 35.45 0.93 -8.91
C LYS A 68 36.87 0.78 -8.35
N ALA A 69 37.01 0.47 -7.07
CA ALA A 69 38.32 0.24 -6.45
C ALA A 69 39.03 -0.98 -7.07
N LEU A 70 38.29 -2.05 -7.38
CA LEU A 70 38.82 -3.23 -8.05
C LEU A 70 39.22 -2.96 -9.49
N LEU A 71 38.38 -2.27 -10.27
CA LEU A 71 38.70 -1.90 -11.65
C LEU A 71 39.95 -1.00 -11.78
N ASN A 72 40.26 -0.23 -10.73
CA ASN A 72 41.44 0.63 -10.69
C ASN A 72 42.73 -0.11 -10.29
N GLN A 73 42.65 -1.35 -9.78
CA GLN A 73 43.83 -2.14 -9.42
C GLN A 73 44.47 -2.76 -10.67
N ARG A 74 45.61 -2.22 -11.08
CA ARG A 74 46.33 -2.52 -12.33
C ARG A 74 47.30 -3.71 -12.21
N HIS A 75 46.90 -4.80 -11.54
CA HIS A 75 47.75 -5.99 -11.39
C HIS A 75 47.46 -7.02 -12.48
N PRO A 76 48.44 -7.84 -12.90
CA PRO A 76 48.22 -8.90 -13.88
C PRO A 76 47.25 -9.92 -13.29
N LEU A 77 46.01 -9.92 -13.79
CA LEU A 77 44.92 -10.70 -13.24
C LEU A 77 45.22 -12.20 -13.36
N LYS A 78 45.17 -12.89 -12.23
CA LYS A 78 45.21 -14.36 -12.16
C LYS A 78 43.79 -14.90 -12.35
N THR A 79 43.67 -16.17 -12.70
CA THR A 79 42.37 -16.86 -12.85
C THR A 79 41.46 -16.72 -11.63
N GLN A 80 42.04 -16.58 -10.44
CA GLN A 80 41.37 -16.36 -9.16
C GLN A 80 40.63 -15.01 -9.07
N ASP A 81 40.99 -14.05 -9.93
CA ASP A 81 40.35 -12.73 -9.97
C ASP A 81 38.99 -12.78 -10.68
N VAL A 82 38.73 -13.76 -11.55
CA VAL A 82 37.42 -13.90 -12.24
C VAL A 82 36.30 -14.21 -11.25
N GLU A 83 36.54 -15.12 -10.30
CA GLU A 83 35.58 -15.42 -9.23
C GLU A 83 35.30 -14.20 -8.35
N ARG A 84 36.33 -13.38 -8.11
CA ARG A 84 36.19 -12.12 -7.36
C ARG A 84 35.31 -11.11 -8.10
N HIS A 85 35.41 -11.01 -9.42
CA HIS A 85 34.53 -10.17 -10.24
C HIS A 85 33.08 -10.65 -10.18
N HIS A 86 32.85 -11.95 -10.30
CA HIS A 86 31.51 -12.52 -10.17
C HIS A 86 30.89 -12.26 -8.79
N LEU A 87 31.66 -12.45 -7.72
CA LEU A 87 31.19 -12.20 -6.36
C LEU A 87 30.81 -10.73 -6.15
N GLN A 88 31.60 -9.80 -6.66
CA GLN A 88 31.34 -8.36 -6.52
C GLN A 88 30.14 -7.89 -7.36
N ILE A 89 29.97 -8.45 -8.57
CA ILE A 89 28.76 -8.22 -9.37
C ILE A 89 27.53 -8.77 -8.64
N SER A 90 27.65 -9.95 -8.02
CA SER A 90 26.57 -10.53 -7.21
C SER A 90 26.19 -9.62 -6.05
N LEU A 91 27.17 -9.12 -5.29
CA LEU A 91 26.94 -8.19 -4.18
C LEU A 91 26.26 -6.89 -4.64
N LEU A 92 26.67 -6.35 -5.80
CA LEU A 92 26.00 -5.19 -6.39
C LEU A 92 24.54 -5.52 -6.78
N ALA A 93 24.30 -6.68 -7.39
CA ALA A 93 22.96 -7.11 -7.77
C ALA A 93 22.06 -7.29 -6.53
N ASP A 94 22.57 -7.89 -5.46
CA ASP A 94 21.86 -8.07 -4.19
C ASP A 94 21.51 -6.70 -3.56
N ALA A 95 22.47 -5.77 -3.52
CA ALA A 95 22.24 -4.43 -3.00
C ALA A 95 21.17 -3.66 -3.80
N ILE A 96 21.13 -3.83 -5.13
CA ILE A 96 20.08 -3.26 -5.98
C ILE A 96 18.73 -3.93 -5.68
N GLY A 97 18.71 -5.26 -5.57
CA GLY A 97 17.51 -6.03 -5.26
C GLY A 97 16.88 -5.62 -3.93
N GLU A 98 17.71 -5.49 -2.88
CA GLU A 98 17.29 -5.04 -1.55
C GLU A 98 16.71 -3.62 -1.59
N ALA A 99 17.38 -2.69 -2.27
CA ALA A 99 16.91 -1.33 -2.41
C ALA A 99 15.55 -1.25 -3.15
N CYS A 100 15.38 -2.04 -4.22
CA CYS A 100 14.12 -2.14 -4.94
C CYS A 100 13.01 -2.75 -4.07
N CYS A 101 13.30 -3.80 -3.31
CA CYS A 101 12.35 -4.45 -2.41
C CYS A 101 11.89 -3.49 -1.30
N SER A 102 12.84 -2.84 -0.63
CA SER A 102 12.56 -1.85 0.42
C SER A 102 11.68 -0.71 -0.09
N LYS A 103 11.97 -0.21 -1.30
CA LYS A 103 11.16 0.83 -1.93
C LYS A 103 9.73 0.36 -2.25
N GLY A 104 9.59 -0.82 -2.84
CA GLY A 104 8.27 -1.40 -3.12
C GLY A 104 7.46 -1.65 -1.85
N GLN A 105 8.12 -2.06 -0.77
CA GLN A 105 7.48 -2.24 0.52
C GLN A 105 7.04 -0.91 1.12
N ALA A 106 7.87 0.14 1.08
CA ALA A 106 7.50 1.46 1.56
C ALA A 106 6.30 2.04 0.79
N GLU A 107 6.32 1.97 -0.54
CA GLU A 107 5.19 2.40 -1.38
C GLU A 107 3.93 1.57 -1.09
N GLY A 108 4.07 0.26 -0.87
CA GLY A 108 2.97 -0.60 -0.48
C GLY A 108 2.38 -0.23 0.88
N VAL A 109 3.24 0.11 1.86
CA VAL A 109 2.80 0.59 3.17
C VAL A 109 2.09 1.93 3.05
N GLU A 110 2.61 2.88 2.27
CA GLU A 110 1.96 4.17 2.04
C GLU A 110 0.61 4.02 1.33
N MET A 111 0.50 3.13 0.33
CA MET A 111 -0.78 2.84 -0.33
C MET A 111 -1.78 2.13 0.60
N MET A 112 -1.31 1.40 1.60
CA MET A 112 -2.16 0.73 2.58
C MET A 112 -2.45 1.57 3.83
N ALA A 113 -1.67 2.62 4.07
CA ALA A 113 -1.82 3.51 5.20
C ALA A 113 -3.12 4.31 5.08
N PRO A 114 -3.89 4.45 6.17
CA PRO A 114 -5.09 5.29 6.16
C PRO A 114 -4.72 6.76 5.97
N ALA A 115 -5.62 7.53 5.36
CA ALA A 115 -5.49 8.98 5.28
C ALA A 115 -5.42 9.60 6.69
N GLU A 116 -4.73 10.73 6.84
CA GLU A 116 -4.60 11.42 8.13
C GLU A 116 -5.98 11.66 8.77
N GLY A 117 -6.15 11.24 10.02
CA GLY A 117 -7.41 11.35 10.76
C GLY A 117 -8.40 10.19 10.57
N TYR A 118 -8.09 9.20 9.72
CA TYR A 118 -8.93 8.03 9.49
C TYR A 118 -8.32 6.75 10.08
N LEU A 119 -9.19 5.85 10.57
CA LEU A 119 -8.81 4.50 11.00
C LEU A 119 -9.25 3.51 9.94
N ARG A 120 -8.33 2.65 9.50
CA ARG A 120 -8.66 1.51 8.64
C ARG A 120 -9.14 0.36 9.51
N VAL A 121 -10.37 -0.10 9.27
CA VAL A 121 -10.96 -1.26 9.94
C VAL A 121 -11.32 -2.28 8.87
N ASP A 122 -10.68 -3.43 8.91
CA ASP A 122 -11.02 -4.54 8.03
C ASP A 122 -12.21 -5.29 8.64
N LEU A 123 -13.34 -5.32 7.93
CA LEU A 123 -14.56 -6.03 8.34
C LEU A 123 -14.85 -7.12 7.31
N SER A 124 -15.22 -8.31 7.78
CA SER A 124 -15.85 -9.30 6.91
C SER A 124 -17.21 -8.78 6.42
N VAL A 125 -17.70 -9.35 5.32
CA VAL A 125 -19.03 -9.03 4.79
C VAL A 125 -20.11 -9.20 5.86
N ILE A 126 -20.02 -10.27 6.65
CA ILE A 126 -21.00 -10.58 7.69
C ILE A 126 -20.95 -9.52 8.80
N GLU A 127 -19.76 -9.13 9.24
CA GLU A 127 -19.59 -8.06 10.24
C GLU A 127 -20.08 -6.72 9.72
N LEU A 128 -19.82 -6.39 8.46
CA LEU A 128 -20.32 -5.16 7.82
C LEU A 128 -21.85 -5.15 7.75
N LEU A 129 -22.48 -6.28 7.42
CA LEU A 129 -23.93 -6.43 7.42
C LEU A 129 -24.52 -6.29 8.84
N GLN A 130 -23.88 -6.89 9.84
CA GLN A 130 -24.29 -6.76 11.24
C GLN A 130 -24.15 -5.32 11.74
N LEU A 131 -23.02 -4.67 11.43
CA LEU A 131 -22.76 -3.28 11.79
C LEU A 131 -23.79 -2.35 11.14
N SER A 132 -24.14 -2.56 9.87
CA SER A 132 -25.20 -1.83 9.18
C SER A 132 -26.54 -1.93 9.91
N ARG A 133 -26.94 -3.15 10.30
CA ARG A 133 -28.19 -3.39 11.03
C ARG A 133 -28.17 -2.74 12.41
N LEU A 134 -27.06 -2.87 13.14
CA LEU A 134 -26.89 -2.27 14.45
C LEU A 134 -26.90 -0.75 14.38
N ALA A 135 -26.25 -0.16 13.37
CA ALA A 135 -26.25 1.29 13.16
C ALA A 135 -27.66 1.80 12.83
N HIS A 136 -28.42 1.06 12.01
CA HIS A 136 -29.81 1.40 11.74
C HIS A 136 -30.70 1.31 12.98
N LEU A 137 -30.54 0.25 13.79
CA LEU A 137 -31.27 0.10 15.05
C LEU A 137 -30.89 1.22 16.02
N GLY A 138 -29.60 1.48 16.21
CA GLY A 138 -29.07 2.57 17.02
C GLY A 138 -29.68 3.91 16.63
N PHE A 139 -29.74 4.22 15.32
CA PHE A 139 -30.41 5.43 14.81
C PHE A 139 -31.87 5.54 15.26
N LEU A 140 -32.66 4.46 15.16
CA LEU A 140 -34.06 4.48 15.61
C LEU A 140 -34.20 4.67 17.13
N HIS A 141 -33.23 4.19 17.90
CA HIS A 141 -33.22 4.33 19.35
C HIS A 141 -32.68 5.69 19.84
N MET A 142 -31.77 6.31 19.08
CA MET A 142 -31.25 7.65 19.33
C MET A 142 -32.22 8.74 18.88
N MET A 143 -33.18 8.38 18.02
CA MET A 143 -34.29 9.25 17.64
C MET A 143 -35.13 9.63 18.87
N PRO A 144 -35.56 10.89 19.01
CA PRO A 144 -36.25 11.32 20.22
C PRO A 144 -37.65 10.68 20.41
N ASN A 145 -38.17 10.01 19.39
CA ASN A 145 -39.40 9.20 19.41
C ASN A 145 -39.32 7.98 20.35
N TYR A 146 -38.11 7.45 20.61
CA TYR A 146 -37.92 6.24 21.37
C TYR A 146 -37.36 6.55 22.77
N ARG A 147 -38.12 6.20 23.82
CA ARG A 147 -37.76 6.53 25.23
C ARG A 147 -36.81 5.54 25.90
N GLY A 148 -36.39 4.48 25.22
CA GLY A 148 -35.65 3.37 25.87
C GLY A 148 -34.16 3.62 26.16
N LEU A 149 -33.52 4.60 25.51
CA LEU A 149 -32.13 4.98 25.76
C LEU A 149 -32.04 6.50 25.92
N GLU A 150 -31.95 6.97 27.16
CA GLU A 150 -31.82 8.40 27.48
C GLU A 150 -30.38 8.92 27.40
N VAL A 151 -29.40 8.01 27.38
CA VAL A 151 -27.97 8.35 27.56
C VAL A 151 -27.30 8.87 26.28
N GLN A 152 -27.80 8.51 25.09
CA GLN A 152 -27.30 9.00 23.80
C GLN A 152 -28.47 9.24 22.86
N ARG A 153 -28.81 10.51 22.61
CA ARG A 153 -29.82 10.94 21.63
C ARG A 153 -29.21 11.96 20.69
N PHE A 154 -29.79 12.09 19.51
CA PHE A 154 -29.44 13.19 18.62
C PHE A 154 -29.81 14.52 19.25
N SER A 155 -28.86 15.45 19.26
CA SER A 155 -29.03 16.76 19.91
C SER A 155 -29.89 17.70 19.06
N ASP A 156 -29.71 17.64 17.75
CA ASP A 156 -30.41 18.46 16.77
C ASP A 156 -30.65 17.70 15.45
N GLU A 157 -31.31 18.38 14.51
CA GLU A 157 -31.61 17.82 13.19
C GLU A 157 -30.35 17.50 12.38
N LEU A 158 -29.29 18.31 12.53
CA LEU A 158 -28.04 18.17 11.77
C LEU A 158 -27.26 16.93 12.22
N ASP A 159 -27.18 16.69 13.53
CA ASP A 159 -26.58 15.51 14.15
C ASP A 159 -27.31 14.23 13.68
N ALA A 160 -28.64 14.27 13.62
CA ALA A 160 -29.43 13.17 13.07
C ALA A 160 -29.18 12.94 11.56
N GLN A 161 -29.06 14.00 10.77
CA GLN A 161 -28.73 13.92 9.33
C GLN A 161 -27.32 13.38 9.10
N GLU A 162 -26.35 13.78 9.92
CA GLU A 162 -24.98 13.26 9.88
C GLU A 162 -24.94 11.76 10.21
N GLY A 163 -25.71 11.34 11.22
CA GLY A 163 -25.93 9.93 11.53
C GLY A 163 -26.53 9.16 10.35
N ALA A 164 -27.59 9.69 9.73
CA ALA A 164 -28.23 9.08 8.56
C ALA A 164 -27.28 8.95 7.36
N ARG A 165 -26.48 9.99 7.08
CA ARG A 165 -25.47 10.00 6.00
C ARG A 165 -24.35 9.01 6.25
N SER A 166 -23.89 8.88 7.50
CA SER A 166 -22.87 7.92 7.89
C SER A 166 -23.33 6.48 7.67
N ILE A 167 -24.58 6.18 8.06
CA ILE A 167 -25.19 4.87 7.81
C ILE A 167 -25.35 4.61 6.32
N TYR A 168 -25.81 5.60 5.54
CA TYR A 168 -25.92 5.48 4.09
C TYR A 168 -24.57 5.16 3.43
N THR A 169 -23.50 5.83 3.87
CA THR A 169 -22.14 5.57 3.40
C THR A 169 -21.72 4.14 3.68
N LEU A 170 -21.98 3.65 4.89
CA LEU A 170 -21.70 2.29 5.31
C LEU A 170 -22.51 1.25 4.49
N GLU A 171 -23.80 1.50 4.26
CA GLU A 171 -24.67 0.62 3.48
C GLU A 171 -24.28 0.52 2.00
N ARG A 172 -23.73 1.60 1.44
CA ARG A 172 -23.25 1.63 0.05
C ARG A 172 -22.01 0.79 -0.20
N VAL A 173 -21.14 0.66 0.81
CA VAL A 173 -19.91 -0.13 0.71
C VAL A 173 -20.21 -1.64 0.63
N ILE A 174 -21.38 -2.08 1.10
CA ILE A 174 -21.82 -3.48 1.01
C ILE A 174 -21.96 -3.89 -0.47
N PRO A 175 -21.32 -5.01 -0.89
CA PRO A 175 -21.41 -5.53 -2.25
C PRO A 175 -22.85 -5.80 -2.69
N LEU A 176 -23.14 -5.52 -3.97
CA LEU A 176 -24.51 -5.61 -4.52
C LEU A 176 -25.14 -7.01 -4.36
N LYS A 177 -24.33 -8.07 -4.45
CA LYS A 177 -24.79 -9.47 -4.36
C LYS A 177 -25.21 -9.89 -2.95
N GLU A 178 -24.65 -9.24 -1.94
CA GLU A 178 -24.79 -9.61 -0.52
C GLU A 178 -25.69 -8.61 0.24
N ARG A 179 -26.12 -7.55 -0.44
CA ARG A 179 -26.94 -6.50 0.15
C ARG A 179 -28.36 -7.03 0.44
N PRO A 180 -28.89 -6.81 1.66
CA PRO A 180 -30.23 -7.27 2.03
C PRO A 180 -31.38 -6.45 1.41
N PHE A 181 -31.08 -5.33 0.75
CA PHE A 181 -32.04 -4.44 0.11
C PHE A 181 -31.51 -3.96 -1.25
N VAL A 182 -32.43 -3.74 -2.19
CA VAL A 182 -32.09 -3.42 -3.58
C VAL A 182 -31.49 -2.01 -3.71
N ASP A 183 -32.04 -1.04 -2.97
CA ASP A 183 -31.61 0.35 -3.07
C ASP A 183 -31.35 0.99 -1.69
N PRO A 184 -30.07 1.27 -1.34
CA PRO A 184 -29.72 2.03 -0.14
C PRO A 184 -30.27 3.46 -0.12
N ALA A 185 -30.54 4.06 -1.28
CA ALA A 185 -31.05 5.42 -1.35
C ALA A 185 -32.47 5.51 -0.79
N ALA A 186 -33.30 4.49 -1.02
CA ALA A 186 -34.64 4.41 -0.42
C ALA A 186 -34.59 4.43 1.12
N HIS A 187 -33.65 3.70 1.72
CA HIS A 187 -33.47 3.70 3.19
C HIS A 187 -32.98 5.05 3.71
N TYR A 188 -32.09 5.70 2.97
CA TYR A 188 -31.62 7.04 3.31
C TYR A 188 -32.75 8.08 3.25
N ILE A 189 -33.53 8.09 2.16
CA ILE A 189 -34.68 8.98 2.00
C ILE A 189 -35.70 8.78 3.13
N TRP A 190 -35.94 7.52 3.51
CA TRP A 190 -36.84 7.22 4.62
C TRP A 190 -36.33 7.79 5.96
N ARG A 191 -35.01 7.71 6.24
CA ARG A 191 -34.42 8.31 7.45
C ARG A 191 -34.52 9.83 7.44
N GLU A 192 -34.26 10.47 6.31
CA GLU A 192 -34.42 11.93 6.12
C GLU A 192 -35.87 12.36 6.34
N GLN A 193 -36.85 11.60 5.83
CA GLN A 193 -38.27 11.83 6.12
C GLN A 193 -38.57 11.74 7.62
N LEU A 194 -38.06 10.70 8.29
CA LEU A 194 -38.27 10.53 9.73
C LEU A 194 -37.65 11.67 10.55
N ILE A 195 -36.47 12.16 10.16
CA ILE A 195 -35.83 13.34 10.76
C ILE A 195 -36.72 14.57 10.58
N SER A 196 -37.08 14.87 9.33
CA SER A 196 -37.87 16.07 9.00
C SER A 196 -39.25 16.07 9.68
N ASP A 197 -39.96 14.93 9.71
CA ASP A 197 -41.26 14.78 10.38
C ASP A 197 -41.22 15.03 11.89
N TRP A 198 -40.04 14.93 12.51
CA TRP A 198 -39.85 15.14 13.94
C TRP A 198 -39.48 16.58 14.28
N TRP A 199 -38.52 17.16 13.55
CA TRP A 199 -38.03 18.52 13.81
C TRP A 199 -38.89 19.63 13.16
N GLN A 200 -39.78 19.29 12.22
CA GLN A 200 -40.77 20.24 11.72
C GLN A 200 -41.90 20.48 12.73
N PRO A 201 -42.41 21.72 12.84
CA PRO A 201 -43.56 22.01 13.68
C PRO A 201 -44.76 21.14 13.25
N PRO A 202 -45.54 20.60 14.21
CA PRO A 202 -46.65 19.73 13.88
C PRO A 202 -47.62 20.45 12.93
N THR A 203 -47.99 19.77 11.85
CA THR A 203 -49.05 20.26 10.95
C THR A 203 -50.32 20.54 11.76
N PRO A 204 -51.17 21.50 11.35
CA PRO A 204 -52.33 21.93 12.14
C PRO A 204 -53.26 20.77 12.55
N LYS A 205 -53.38 19.72 11.71
CA LYS A 205 -54.12 18.48 12.02
C LYS A 205 -53.49 17.66 13.15
N ARG A 206 -52.14 17.57 13.20
CA ARG A 206 -51.39 16.90 14.27
C ARG A 206 -51.44 17.73 15.56
N ALA A 207 -51.46 19.05 15.45
CA ALA A 207 -51.61 19.95 16.58
C ALA A 207 -52.99 19.82 17.25
N GLU A 208 -54.07 19.70 16.48
CA GLU A 208 -55.42 19.39 17.00
C GLU A 208 -55.46 18.03 17.70
N TYR A 209 -54.92 16.97 17.07
CA TYR A 209 -54.87 15.64 17.67
C TYR A 209 -54.06 15.59 18.98
N VAL A 210 -52.92 16.28 19.05
CA VAL A 210 -52.10 16.38 20.28
C VAL A 210 -52.79 17.22 21.35
N LYS A 211 -53.58 18.23 20.95
CA LYS A 211 -54.39 19.05 21.87
C LYS A 211 -55.56 18.26 22.46
N ASP A 212 -56.21 17.41 21.65
CA ASP A 212 -57.26 16.48 22.09
C ASP A 212 -56.71 15.36 23.00
N LEU A 213 -55.51 14.85 22.72
CA LEU A 213 -54.84 13.92 23.62
C LEU A 213 -54.45 14.57 24.95
N ARG A 214 -54.00 15.82 24.95
CA ARG A 214 -53.73 16.57 26.20
C ARG A 214 -55.00 16.87 26.99
N SER A 215 -56.12 17.17 26.33
CA SER A 215 -57.41 17.42 27.01
C SER A 215 -57.99 16.14 27.63
N LEU A 216 -57.69 14.96 27.07
CA LEU A 216 -58.06 13.66 27.64
C LEU A 216 -57.20 13.23 28.83
N VAL A 217 -55.95 13.70 28.92
CA VAL A 217 -55.00 13.31 29.98
C VAL A 217 -54.99 14.29 31.16
N THR A 218 -55.54 15.50 31.00
CA THR A 218 -55.58 16.50 32.06
C THR A 218 -56.97 16.52 32.73
N PRO A 219 -57.15 15.99 33.96
CA PRO A 219 -58.42 16.12 34.66
C PRO A 219 -58.69 17.60 34.99
N PRO A 220 -59.95 18.06 34.97
CA PRO A 220 -60.27 19.44 35.32
C PRO A 220 -59.87 19.70 36.77
N LEU A 221 -59.09 20.76 37.00
CA LEU A 221 -58.85 21.27 38.35
C LEU A 221 -60.21 21.67 38.94
N THR A 222 -60.74 20.86 39.87
CA THR A 222 -61.81 21.29 40.76
C THR A 222 -61.26 22.37 41.67
N THR A 223 -61.57 23.62 41.35
CA THR A 223 -61.46 24.76 42.27
C THR A 223 -62.47 24.56 43.41
N THR A 224 -62.00 24.07 44.55
CA THR A 224 -62.66 24.26 45.84
C THR A 224 -62.18 25.61 46.39
N SER A 225 -63.01 26.64 46.25
CA SER A 225 -62.88 27.87 47.02
C SER A 225 -63.35 27.65 48.47
N PRO A 226 -62.75 28.34 49.47
CA PRO A 226 -62.98 28.12 50.90
C PRO A 226 -64.39 28.49 51.37
#